data_AF-A0A8S3DDC9-F1
#
_entry.id   AF-A0A8S3DDC9-F1
#
_cell.length_a   1.000
_cell.length_b   1.000
_cell.length_c   1.000
_cell.angle_alpha   90.00
_cell.angle_beta   90.00
_cell.angle_gamma   90.00
#
_symmetry.space_group_name_H-M   'P 1'
#
loop_
_entity.id
_entity.type
_entity.pdbx_description
1 polymer ?
#
loop_
_entity_poly.entity_id
_entity_poly.type
_entity_poly.pdbx_seq_one_letter_code
_entity_poly.pdbx_strand_id
1 'polypeptide(L)'
;MECVKCSVCHRKFDDTTLLSLHNEYEICFDINSSSLPEANFSCPLCNKIFYDPLVLQIHVNEVHDQVSVQTSESQPPPTTAVATSDSLYAQDLERRERMKRQYEQQATSEISVEQWQEDEDAHIARMLQEEENAQSFEEFQNRHGGSRRTFAERARWNLDNIYKKKSISQAKYEEYKMKLDEMIAQPIERTESRST
;
A
#
# COMPACT_ATOMS: atom_id res chain seq x y z
N MET A 1 -27.18 29.18 -6.20
CA MET A 1 -25.95 28.41 -5.91
C MET A 1 -25.63 27.62 -7.16
N GLU A 2 -24.45 27.83 -7.73
CA GLU A 2 -23.98 27.08 -8.89
C GLU A 2 -23.28 25.82 -8.41
N CYS A 3 -23.69 24.64 -8.89
CA CYS A 3 -23.04 23.38 -8.54
C CYS A 3 -21.75 23.19 -9.34
N VAL A 4 -20.72 22.61 -8.72
CA VAL A 4 -19.43 22.29 -9.36
C VAL A 4 -19.38 20.79 -9.67
N LYS A 5 -18.78 20.38 -10.79
CA LYS A 5 -18.75 18.99 -11.26
C LYS A 5 -17.33 18.40 -11.28
N CYS A 6 -17.12 17.14 -10.85
CA CYS A 6 -15.83 16.44 -11.04
C CYS A 6 -15.59 16.28 -12.55
N SER A 7 -14.38 16.56 -13.01
CA SER A 7 -13.99 16.37 -14.42
C SER A 7 -13.85 14.89 -14.80
N VAL A 8 -13.64 14.01 -13.82
CA VAL A 8 -13.42 12.57 -14.06
C VAL A 8 -14.72 11.76 -13.94
N CYS A 9 -15.46 11.85 -12.82
CA CYS A 9 -16.69 11.06 -12.61
C CYS A 9 -17.99 11.83 -12.92
N HIS A 10 -17.91 13.12 -13.27
CA HIS A 10 -19.06 13.99 -13.58
C HIS A 10 -20.12 14.15 -12.48
N ARG A 11 -19.82 13.76 -11.24
CA ARG A 11 -20.69 13.98 -10.08
C ARG A 11 -20.75 15.47 -9.73
N LYS A 12 -21.93 15.94 -9.32
CA LYS A 12 -22.19 17.34 -8.95
C LYS A 12 -22.07 17.52 -7.45
N PHE A 13 -21.48 18.63 -7.04
CA PHE A 13 -21.27 19.03 -5.65
C PHE A 13 -21.78 20.45 -5.43
N ASP A 14 -22.28 20.70 -4.23
CA ASP A 14 -22.83 22.01 -3.85
C ASP A 14 -21.75 23.01 -3.43
N ASP A 15 -20.54 22.52 -3.15
CA ASP A 15 -19.37 23.32 -2.76
C ASP A 15 -18.08 22.78 -3.40
N THR A 16 -17.19 23.71 -3.73
CA THR A 16 -15.79 23.49 -4.10
C THR A 16 -15.00 22.67 -3.07
N THR A 17 -15.24 22.86 -1.76
CA THR A 17 -14.55 22.11 -0.70
C THR A 17 -14.81 20.60 -0.81
N LEU A 18 -16.06 20.22 -1.09
CA LEU A 18 -16.44 18.81 -1.26
C LEU A 18 -15.85 18.21 -2.54
N LEU A 19 -15.74 19.02 -3.60
CA LEU A 19 -15.05 18.61 -4.83
C LEU A 19 -13.55 18.40 -4.58
N SER A 20 -12.89 19.28 -3.80
CA SER A 20 -11.48 19.13 -3.44
C SER A 20 -11.23 17.84 -2.66
N LEU A 21 -12.05 17.55 -1.63
CA LEU A 21 -11.94 16.29 -0.89
C LEU A 21 -12.21 15.08 -1.80
N HIS A 22 -13.20 15.17 -2.68
CA HIS A 22 -13.50 14.12 -3.65
C HIS A 22 -12.31 13.81 -4.57
N ASN A 23 -11.56 14.83 -4.99
CA ASN A 23 -10.35 14.66 -5.81
C ASN A 23 -9.16 14.19 -4.98
N GLU A 24 -9.02 14.65 -3.74
CA GLU A 24 -7.88 14.33 -2.86
C GLU A 24 -7.94 12.87 -2.36
N TYR A 25 -9.12 12.38 -1.99
CA TYR A 25 -9.30 11.02 -1.49
C TYR A 25 -9.49 9.96 -2.58
N GLU A 26 -9.14 10.26 -3.84
CA GLU A 26 -9.21 9.35 -4.99
C GLU A 26 -10.58 8.65 -5.18
N ILE A 27 -11.67 9.25 -4.68
CA ILE A 27 -13.03 8.69 -4.80
C ILE A 27 -13.61 8.97 -6.21
N CYS A 28 -12.89 9.72 -7.06
CA CYS A 28 -13.30 9.99 -8.44
C CYS A 28 -12.91 8.80 -9.35
N PHE A 29 -13.53 7.63 -9.13
CA PHE A 29 -13.38 6.46 -10.01
C PHE A 29 -14.26 6.63 -11.25
N ASP A 30 -13.69 6.38 -12.43
CA ASP A 30 -14.45 6.35 -13.67
C ASP A 30 -15.32 5.09 -13.67
N ILE A 31 -16.64 5.29 -13.56
CA ILE A 31 -17.64 4.23 -13.53
C ILE A 31 -17.58 3.38 -14.82
N ASN A 32 -16.95 3.90 -15.88
CA ASN A 32 -16.74 3.20 -17.15
C ASN A 32 -15.37 2.53 -17.29
N SER A 33 -14.45 2.70 -16.33
CA SER A 33 -13.15 2.03 -16.39
C SER A 33 -13.31 0.61 -15.85
N SER A 34 -13.40 -0.35 -16.76
CA SER A 34 -13.54 -1.81 -16.52
C SER A 34 -12.36 -2.46 -15.78
N SER A 35 -11.45 -1.67 -15.21
CA SER A 35 -10.20 -2.08 -14.60
C SER A 35 -10.17 -1.73 -13.11
N LEU A 36 -11.22 -2.07 -12.37
CA LEU A 36 -11.23 -1.98 -10.90
C LEU A 36 -10.62 -3.26 -10.30
N PRO A 37 -9.75 -3.14 -9.29
CA PRO A 37 -9.27 -4.29 -8.51
C PRO A 37 -10.46 -5.05 -7.89
N GLU A 38 -10.38 -6.37 -7.92
CA GLU A 38 -11.47 -7.35 -7.69
C GLU A 38 -12.12 -7.36 -6.29
N ALA A 39 -11.93 -6.34 -5.45
CA ALA A 39 -12.48 -6.28 -4.10
C ALA A 39 -13.80 -5.48 -4.03
N ASN A 40 -14.82 -5.98 -4.72
CA ASN A 40 -16.19 -5.46 -4.61
C ASN A 40 -16.95 -6.24 -3.53
N PHE A 41 -17.32 -5.59 -2.43
CA PHE A 41 -18.15 -6.16 -1.37
C PHE A 41 -19.63 -5.89 -1.67
N SER A 42 -20.41 -6.93 -1.92
CA SER A 42 -21.86 -6.78 -2.18
C SER A 42 -22.69 -6.97 -0.91
N CYS A 43 -23.70 -6.12 -0.73
CA CYS A 43 -24.65 -6.27 0.36
C CYS A 43 -25.55 -7.48 0.11
N PRO A 44 -25.65 -8.45 1.05
CA PRO A 44 -26.45 -9.66 0.85
C PRO A 44 -27.97 -9.39 0.81
N LEU A 45 -28.42 -8.21 1.28
CA LEU A 45 -29.84 -7.88 1.41
C LEU A 45 -30.37 -7.08 0.23
N CYS A 46 -29.55 -6.24 -0.40
CA CYS A 46 -29.97 -5.41 -1.55
C CYS A 46 -29.05 -5.48 -2.77
N ASN A 47 -27.99 -6.29 -2.74
CA ASN A 47 -27.00 -6.45 -3.80
C ASN A 47 -26.30 -5.15 -4.26
N LYS A 48 -26.33 -4.08 -3.44
CA LYS A 48 -25.48 -2.90 -3.67
C LYS A 48 -24.01 -3.27 -3.48
N ILE A 49 -23.15 -2.76 -4.35
CA ILE A 49 -21.71 -3.02 -4.33
C ILE A 49 -21.00 -1.85 -3.65
N PHE A 50 -20.06 -2.18 -2.77
CA PHE A 50 -19.23 -1.26 -2.00
C PHE A 50 -17.75 -1.62 -2.19
N TYR A 51 -16.90 -0.59 -2.17
CA TYR A 51 -15.44 -0.71 -2.34
C TYR A 51 -14.69 -0.86 -1.00
N ASP A 52 -15.38 -0.63 0.12
CA ASP A 52 -14.82 -0.68 1.46
C ASP A 52 -15.74 -1.54 2.35
N PRO A 53 -15.21 -2.57 3.05
CA PRO A 53 -16.00 -3.39 3.96
C PRO A 53 -16.63 -2.58 5.10
N LEU A 54 -16.00 -1.48 5.56
CA LEU A 54 -16.56 -0.60 6.59
C LEU A 54 -17.79 0.14 6.07
N VAL A 55 -17.77 0.59 4.83
CA VAL A 55 -18.91 1.27 4.20
C VAL A 55 -20.05 0.29 3.95
N LEU A 56 -19.75 -0.96 3.55
CA LEU A 56 -20.76 -2.02 3.49
C LEU A 56 -21.41 -2.25 4.86
N GLN A 57 -20.62 -2.32 5.94
CA GLN A 57 -21.12 -2.54 7.29
C GLN A 57 -22.03 -1.38 7.75
N ILE A 58 -21.61 -0.14 7.54
CA ILE A 58 -22.43 1.05 7.83
C ILE A 58 -23.74 0.99 7.04
N HIS A 59 -23.67 0.66 5.75
CA HIS A 59 -24.86 0.52 4.92
C HIS A 59 -25.84 -0.54 5.44
N VAL A 60 -25.34 -1.72 5.84
CA VAL A 60 -26.18 -2.76 6.46
C VAL A 60 -26.81 -2.24 7.74
N ASN A 61 -26.06 -1.54 8.58
CA ASN A 61 -26.57 -1.00 9.84
C ASN A 61 -27.61 0.12 9.63
N GLU A 62 -27.41 1.02 8.67
CA GLU A 62 -28.31 2.17 8.51
C GLU A 62 -29.56 1.84 7.67
N VAL A 63 -29.39 1.02 6.63
CA VAL A 63 -30.45 0.73 5.65
C VAL A 63 -31.20 -0.55 6.00
N HIS A 64 -30.54 -1.53 6.59
CA HIS A 64 -31.11 -2.85 6.83
C HIS A 64 -31.31 -3.17 8.32
N ASP A 65 -30.57 -2.54 9.23
CA ASP A 65 -30.65 -2.79 10.69
C ASP A 65 -31.66 -1.88 11.40
N GLN A 66 -32.74 -1.47 10.73
CA GLN A 66 -33.86 -0.81 11.40
C GLN A 66 -34.68 -1.76 12.29
N VAL A 67 -34.35 -3.05 12.37
CA VAL A 67 -35.07 -4.00 13.22
C VAL A 67 -34.12 -4.98 13.91
N SER A 68 -33.81 -4.60 15.15
CA SER A 68 -33.51 -5.45 16.31
C SER A 68 -32.25 -6.29 16.29
N VAL A 69 -31.37 -5.95 17.24
CA VAL A 69 -30.93 -6.81 18.36
C VAL A 69 -31.80 -8.08 18.51
N GLN A 70 -31.60 -9.04 17.62
CA GLN A 70 -31.85 -10.45 17.84
C GLN A 70 -30.61 -11.16 17.33
N THR A 71 -29.57 -11.09 18.16
CA THR A 71 -28.64 -12.19 18.32
C THR A 71 -29.45 -13.48 18.23
N SER A 72 -29.20 -14.25 17.17
CA SER A 72 -29.76 -15.58 16.99
C SER A 72 -29.20 -16.52 18.06
N GLU A 73 -29.73 -16.39 19.29
CA GLU A 73 -29.82 -17.44 20.28
C GLU A 73 -30.94 -18.38 19.84
N SER A 74 -30.60 -19.37 19.03
CA SER A 74 -31.45 -20.53 18.80
C SER A 74 -30.61 -21.79 18.76
N GLN A 75 -29.95 -22.08 19.89
CA GLN A 75 -29.79 -23.46 20.34
C GLN A 75 -30.41 -23.57 21.74
N PRO A 76 -31.32 -24.52 21.98
CA PRO A 76 -31.80 -24.79 23.33
C PRO A 76 -30.64 -25.31 24.19
N PRO A 77 -30.59 -24.97 25.48
CA PRO A 77 -29.53 -25.42 26.37
C PRO A 77 -29.57 -26.95 26.50
N PRO A 78 -28.46 -27.68 26.26
CA PRO A 78 -28.34 -29.01 26.81
C PRO A 78 -28.32 -28.88 28.34
N THR A 79 -29.39 -29.34 28.98
CA THR A 79 -29.49 -29.55 30.42
C THR A 79 -28.48 -30.60 30.86
N THR A 80 -27.21 -30.21 31.02
CA THR A 80 -26.20 -30.98 31.74
C THR A 80 -25.24 -30.03 32.42
N ALA A 81 -25.27 -30.07 33.76
CA ALA A 81 -24.29 -29.58 34.72
C ALA A 81 -23.81 -28.12 34.52
N VAL A 82 -24.22 -27.26 35.45
CA VAL A 82 -23.65 -25.92 35.67
C VAL A 82 -22.14 -26.07 35.87
N ALA A 83 -21.38 -25.97 34.77
CA ALA A 83 -19.96 -25.68 34.84
C ALA A 83 -19.83 -24.33 35.52
N THR A 84 -19.13 -24.30 36.65
CA THR A 84 -18.86 -23.07 37.38
C THR A 84 -18.21 -22.05 36.43
N SER A 85 -18.56 -20.77 36.58
CA SER A 85 -18.02 -19.66 35.76
C SER A 85 -16.50 -19.71 35.60
N ASP A 86 -15.80 -20.21 36.62
CA ASP A 86 -14.34 -20.37 36.64
C ASP A 86 -13.83 -21.39 35.61
N SER A 87 -14.59 -22.44 35.34
CA SER A 87 -14.23 -23.46 34.34
C SER A 87 -14.33 -22.92 32.92
N LEU A 88 -15.32 -22.06 32.64
CA LEU A 88 -15.46 -21.42 31.32
C LEU A 88 -14.33 -20.40 31.09
N TYR A 89 -13.96 -19.65 32.14
CA TYR A 89 -12.84 -18.71 32.06
C TYR A 89 -11.50 -19.42 31.82
N ALA A 90 -11.25 -20.54 32.50
CA ALA A 90 -10.05 -21.35 32.27
C ALA A 90 -9.96 -21.86 30.82
N GLN A 91 -11.09 -22.31 30.25
CA GLN A 91 -11.14 -22.79 28.87
C GLN A 91 -10.89 -21.66 27.84
N ASP A 92 -11.42 -20.46 28.06
CA ASP A 92 -11.16 -19.32 27.18
C ASP A 92 -9.70 -18.85 27.26
N LEU A 93 -9.11 -18.88 28.45
CA LEU A 93 -7.70 -18.55 28.64
C LEU A 93 -6.79 -19.52 27.88
N GLU A 94 -7.02 -20.83 28.00
CA GLU A 94 -6.28 -21.85 27.25
C GLU A 94 -6.44 -21.69 25.73
N ARG A 95 -7.64 -21.30 25.27
CA ARG A 95 -7.90 -21.02 23.85
C ARG A 95 -7.07 -19.83 23.35
N ARG A 96 -7.01 -18.74 24.12
CA ARG A 96 -6.20 -17.56 23.77
C ARG A 96 -4.71 -17.87 23.79
N GLU A 97 -4.23 -18.60 24.79
CA GLU A 97 -2.82 -18.99 24.87
C GLU A 97 -2.41 -19.90 23.70
N ARG A 98 -3.28 -20.82 23.30
CA ARG A 98 -3.04 -21.67 22.12
C ARG A 98 -2.96 -20.85 20.84
N MET A 99 -3.87 -19.89 20.66
CA MET A 99 -3.85 -18.99 19.51
C MET A 99 -2.59 -18.12 19.50
N LYS A 100 -2.18 -17.58 20.65
CA LYS A 100 -0.95 -16.80 20.79
C LYS A 100 0.29 -17.60 20.39
N ARG A 101 0.40 -18.86 20.84
CA ARG A 101 1.51 -19.75 20.44
C ARG A 101 1.51 -20.04 18.95
N GLN A 102 0.34 -20.19 18.32
CA GLN A 102 0.26 -20.36 16.87
C GLN A 102 0.76 -19.11 16.13
N TYR A 103 0.37 -17.92 16.57
CA TYR A 103 0.89 -16.67 16.00
C TYR A 103 2.39 -16.49 16.22
N GLU A 104 2.92 -16.82 17.39
CA GLU A 104 4.36 -16.76 17.66
C GLU A 104 5.12 -17.75 16.77
N GLN A 105 4.62 -18.98 16.62
CA GLN A 105 5.22 -19.98 15.72
C GLN A 105 5.17 -19.52 14.26
N GLN A 106 4.03 -18.96 13.82
CA GLN A 106 3.89 -18.39 12.48
C GLN A 106 4.83 -17.22 12.28
N ALA A 107 4.91 -16.28 13.22
CA ALA A 107 5.84 -15.14 13.17
C ALA A 107 7.32 -15.56 13.18
N THR A 108 7.66 -16.69 13.81
CA THR A 108 9.03 -17.24 13.74
C THR A 108 9.30 -18.07 12.48
N SER A 109 8.26 -18.65 11.88
CA SER A 109 8.36 -19.45 10.65
C SER A 109 8.26 -18.61 9.38
N GLU A 110 7.54 -17.49 9.44
CA GLU A 110 7.44 -16.48 8.41
C GLU A 110 8.54 -15.45 8.63
N ILE A 111 9.72 -15.86 8.16
CA ILE A 111 10.79 -14.98 7.70
C ILE A 111 11.64 -14.41 8.84
N SER A 112 12.86 -14.95 8.94
CA SER A 112 13.94 -14.34 9.71
C SER A 112 14.07 -12.88 9.30
N VAL A 113 14.03 -11.96 10.26
CA VAL A 113 14.28 -10.52 10.05
C VAL A 113 15.58 -10.27 9.30
N GLU A 114 16.56 -11.19 9.41
CA GLU A 114 17.82 -11.15 8.65
C GLU A 114 17.61 -11.42 7.15
N GLN A 115 16.66 -12.28 6.78
CA GLN A 115 16.38 -12.62 5.38
C GLN A 115 15.68 -11.46 4.64
N TRP A 116 14.87 -10.66 5.35
CA TRP A 116 14.32 -9.41 4.78
C TRP A 116 15.40 -8.36 4.51
N GLN A 117 16.43 -8.27 5.35
CA GLN A 117 17.52 -7.30 5.17
C GLN A 117 18.43 -7.66 3.98
N GLU A 118 18.69 -8.94 3.77
CA GLU A 118 19.45 -9.41 2.61
C GLU A 118 18.67 -9.19 1.29
N ASP A 119 17.35 -9.36 1.32
CA ASP A 119 16.49 -9.13 0.15
C ASP A 119 16.34 -7.65 -0.21
N GLU A 120 16.34 -6.73 0.77
CA GLU A 120 16.33 -5.27 0.51
C GLU A 120 17.64 -4.79 -0.14
N ASP A 121 18.79 -5.20 0.39
CA ASP A 121 20.10 -4.82 -0.17
C ASP A 121 20.29 -5.45 -1.57
N ALA A 122 19.78 -6.67 -1.79
CA ALA A 122 19.75 -7.30 -3.12
C ALA A 122 18.78 -6.60 -4.10
N HIS A 123 17.65 -6.07 -3.62
CA HIS A 123 16.72 -5.29 -4.45
C HIS A 123 17.31 -3.95 -4.86
N ILE A 124 17.95 -3.23 -3.92
CA ILE A 124 18.64 -1.96 -4.20
C ILE A 124 19.79 -2.19 -5.18
N ALA A 125 20.60 -3.24 -4.97
CA ALA A 125 21.68 -3.59 -5.90
C ALA A 125 21.15 -3.91 -7.31
N ARG A 126 20.01 -4.58 -7.43
CA ARG A 126 19.37 -4.87 -8.73
C ARG A 126 18.86 -3.62 -9.42
N MET A 127 18.26 -2.67 -8.70
CA MET A 127 17.88 -1.37 -9.26
C MET A 127 19.11 -0.61 -9.79
N LEU A 128 20.18 -0.53 -9.00
CA LEU A 128 21.41 0.17 -9.41
C LEU A 128 22.05 -0.52 -10.63
N GLN A 129 22.06 -1.87 -10.65
CA GLN A 129 22.56 -2.65 -11.78
C GLN A 129 21.68 -2.51 -13.04
N GLU A 130 20.35 -2.42 -12.90
CA GLU A 130 19.43 -2.15 -14.02
C GLU A 130 19.59 -0.72 -14.56
N GLU A 131 19.90 0.25 -13.70
CA GLU A 131 20.25 1.62 -14.12
C GLU A 131 21.63 1.68 -14.81
N GLU A 132 22.63 0.91 -14.36
CA GLU A 132 23.93 0.77 -15.05
C GLU A 132 23.80 0.02 -16.39
N ASN A 133 22.94 -1.02 -16.42
CA ASN A 133 22.63 -1.79 -17.63
C ASN A 133 21.68 -1.06 -18.58
N ALA A 134 21.12 0.10 -18.17
CA ALA A 134 20.48 1.05 -19.08
C ALA A 134 21.55 1.76 -19.93
N GLN A 135 22.30 0.95 -20.69
CA GLN A 135 23.23 1.30 -21.75
C GLN A 135 22.52 1.90 -22.98
N SER A 136 21.51 2.72 -22.73
CA SER A 136 21.06 3.67 -23.70
C SER A 136 20.47 4.87 -22.96
N PHE A 137 21.39 5.66 -22.41
CA PHE A 137 21.14 7.05 -22.05
C PHE A 137 20.37 7.80 -23.17
N GLU A 138 20.58 7.41 -24.44
CA GLU A 138 19.82 7.85 -25.61
C GLU A 138 18.37 7.32 -25.68
N GLU A 139 18.11 6.02 -25.49
CA GLU A 139 16.75 5.47 -25.45
C GLU A 139 15.95 6.03 -24.26
N PHE A 140 16.62 6.31 -23.15
CA PHE A 140 16.01 6.93 -21.98
C PHE A 140 15.65 8.41 -22.22
N GLN A 141 16.53 9.18 -22.85
CA GLN A 141 16.23 10.54 -23.31
C GLN A 141 15.06 10.55 -24.31
N ASN A 142 14.97 9.54 -25.17
CA ASN A 142 13.90 9.39 -26.16
C ASN A 142 12.54 8.97 -25.55
N ARG A 143 12.51 8.17 -24.47
CA ARG A 143 11.25 7.74 -23.82
C ARG A 143 10.58 8.80 -22.96
N HIS A 144 11.34 9.69 -22.31
CA HIS A 144 10.81 10.59 -21.28
C HIS A 144 10.76 12.07 -21.66
N GLY A 145 10.75 12.39 -22.96
CA GLY A 145 10.28 13.69 -23.47
C GLY A 145 10.94 14.90 -22.80
N GLY A 146 12.24 15.10 -23.01
CA GLY A 146 12.86 16.43 -22.90
C GLY A 146 12.97 17.04 -21.50
N SER A 147 12.83 16.28 -20.41
CA SER A 147 13.15 16.80 -19.08
C SER A 147 14.66 17.06 -18.97
N ARG A 148 15.05 18.34 -18.96
CA ARG A 148 16.42 18.89 -18.83
C ARG A 148 17.23 18.45 -17.60
N ARG A 149 16.70 17.58 -16.75
CA ARG A 149 17.43 17.14 -15.55
C ARG A 149 18.55 16.21 -15.96
N THR A 150 19.75 16.55 -15.52
CA THR A 150 20.93 15.69 -15.64
C THR A 150 20.68 14.37 -14.90
N PHE A 151 21.40 13.31 -15.30
CA PHE A 151 21.39 12.03 -14.59
C PHE A 151 21.58 12.23 -13.07
N ALA A 152 22.54 13.08 -12.70
CA ALA A 152 22.82 13.49 -11.33
C ALA A 152 21.59 14.00 -10.56
N GLU A 153 20.81 14.90 -11.17
CA GLU A 153 19.62 15.48 -10.52
C GLU A 153 18.50 14.45 -10.34
N ARG A 154 18.39 13.48 -11.25
CA ARG A 154 17.39 12.41 -11.15
C ARG A 154 17.79 11.37 -10.10
N ALA A 155 19.04 10.96 -10.07
CA ALA A 155 19.57 10.05 -9.05
C ALA A 155 19.43 10.65 -7.63
N ARG A 156 19.73 11.95 -7.47
CA ARG A 156 19.50 12.67 -6.19
C ARG A 156 18.03 12.69 -5.80
N TRP A 157 17.12 12.94 -6.75
CA TRP A 157 15.68 12.95 -6.48
C TRP A 157 15.14 11.57 -6.09
N ASN A 158 15.61 10.50 -6.74
CA ASN A 158 15.25 9.12 -6.38
C ASN A 158 15.71 8.80 -4.96
N LEU A 159 16.97 9.12 -4.63
CA LEU A 159 17.53 8.89 -3.30
C LEU A 159 16.75 9.64 -2.20
N ASP A 160 16.40 10.91 -2.45
CA ASP A 160 15.56 11.72 -1.55
C ASP A 160 14.17 11.12 -1.33
N ASN A 161 13.56 10.55 -2.38
CA ASN A 161 12.24 9.92 -2.25
C ASN A 161 12.30 8.62 -1.45
N ILE A 162 13.32 7.79 -1.65
CA ILE A 162 13.54 6.57 -0.86
C ILE A 162 13.71 6.94 0.62
N TYR A 163 14.49 7.98 0.91
CA TYR A 163 14.67 8.47 2.27
C TYR A 163 13.38 9.04 2.88
N LYS A 164 12.62 9.86 2.15
CA LYS A 164 11.33 10.42 2.64
C LYS A 164 10.30 9.33 2.94
N LYS A 165 10.31 8.24 2.19
CA LYS A 165 9.49 7.04 2.46
C LYS A 165 9.97 6.23 3.66
N LYS A 166 11.06 6.65 4.32
CA LYS A 166 11.73 5.97 5.45
C LYS A 166 12.17 4.55 5.13
N SER A 167 12.42 4.25 3.85
CA SER A 167 12.87 2.94 3.39
C SER A 167 14.36 2.70 3.64
N ILE A 168 15.12 3.73 4.02
CA ILE A 168 16.54 3.62 4.39
C ILE A 168 16.84 4.49 5.62
N SER A 169 17.87 4.10 6.38
CA SER A 169 18.37 4.89 7.51
C SER A 169 19.08 6.16 7.04
N GLN A 170 19.16 7.18 7.91
CA GLN A 170 19.89 8.42 7.60
C GLN A 170 21.38 8.16 7.31
N ALA A 171 22.00 7.19 8.00
CA ALA A 171 23.39 6.81 7.75
C ALA A 171 23.57 6.22 6.34
N LYS A 172 22.69 5.28 5.92
CA LYS A 172 22.71 4.71 4.56
C LYS A 172 22.44 5.79 3.49
N TYR A 173 21.53 6.73 3.76
CA TYR A 173 21.26 7.85 2.86
C TYR A 173 22.50 8.72 2.60
N GLU A 174 23.21 9.13 3.65
CA GLU A 174 24.43 9.95 3.49
C GLU A 174 25.55 9.17 2.79
N GLU A 175 25.70 7.87 3.05
CA GLU A 175 26.65 7.02 2.34
C GLU A 175 26.37 6.97 0.83
N TYR A 176 25.11 6.72 0.43
CA TYR A 176 24.72 6.69 -0.97
C TYR A 176 24.83 8.05 -1.65
N LYS A 177 24.52 9.12 -0.93
CA LYS A 177 24.67 10.48 -1.43
C LYS A 177 26.14 10.80 -1.72
N MET A 178 27.06 10.42 -0.83
CA MET A 178 28.50 10.57 -1.06
C MET A 178 28.98 9.79 -2.27
N LYS A 179 28.60 8.51 -2.41
CA LYS A 179 28.94 7.68 -3.57
C LYS A 179 28.42 8.29 -4.88
N LEU A 180 27.19 8.81 -4.87
CA LEU A 180 26.61 9.46 -6.03
C LEU A 180 27.39 10.73 -6.42
N ASP A 181 27.77 11.56 -5.44
CA ASP A 181 28.57 12.75 -5.69
C ASP A 181 29.98 12.40 -6.21
N GLU A 182 30.58 11.31 -5.72
CA GLU A 182 31.86 10.78 -6.22
C GLU A 182 31.74 10.33 -7.68
N MET A 183 30.69 9.58 -8.04
CA MET A 183 30.42 9.16 -9.42
C MET A 183 30.23 10.35 -10.36
N ILE A 184 29.55 11.42 -9.91
CA ILE A 184 29.35 12.64 -10.69
C ILE A 184 30.67 13.42 -10.87
N ALA A 185 31.57 13.35 -9.89
CA ALA A 185 32.84 14.06 -9.91
C ALA A 185 33.90 13.37 -10.77
N GLN A 186 33.78 12.07 -11.06
CA GLN A 186 34.73 11.37 -11.93
C GLN A 186 34.67 11.96 -13.35
N PRO A 187 35.79 12.48 -13.88
CA PRO A 187 35.82 12.99 -15.24
C PRO A 187 35.50 11.86 -16.20
N ILE A 188 34.58 12.12 -17.13
CA ILE A 188 34.31 11.21 -18.24
C ILE A 188 35.60 11.16 -19.06
N GLU A 189 36.44 10.14 -18.81
CA GLU A 189 37.53 9.79 -19.70
C GLU A 189 36.86 9.40 -21.02
N ARG A 190 36.71 10.38 -21.92
CA ARG A 190 36.29 10.13 -23.29
C ARG A 190 37.34 9.18 -23.82
N THR A 191 36.94 7.92 -23.99
CA THR A 191 37.71 6.95 -24.75
C THR A 191 37.79 7.50 -26.16
N GLU A 192 38.86 8.26 -26.42
CA GLU A 192 39.26 8.65 -27.77
C GLU A 192 39.53 7.35 -28.49
N SER A 193 38.47 6.84 -29.13
CA SER A 193 38.49 5.69 -30.00
C SER A 193 39.32 6.11 -31.20
N ARG A 194 40.61 5.84 -31.05
CA ARG A 194 41.67 6.02 -32.03
C ARG A 194 41.25 5.29 -33.30
N SER A 195 40.61 6.04 -34.19
CA SER A 195 40.27 5.58 -35.53
C SER A 195 41.57 5.54 -36.33
N THR A 196 42.11 4.33 -36.51
CA THR A 196 43.19 4.02 -37.46
C THR A 196 42.62 3.29 -38.65
#